data_AF-A0A4Q2MCI8-F1
#
_entry.id   AF-A0A4Q2MCI8-F1
#
_cell.length_a   1.000
_cell.length_b   1.000
_cell.length_c   1.000
_cell.angle_alpha   90.00
_cell.angle_beta   90.00
_cell.angle_gamma   90.00
#
_symmetry.space_group_name_H-M   'P 1'
#
loop_
_entity.id
_entity.type
_entity.pdbx_description
1 polymer ?
#
loop_
_entity_poly.entity_id
_entity_poly.type
_entity_poly.pdbx_seq_one_letter_code
_entity_poly.pdbx_strand_id
1 'polypeptide(L)'
;MTALTLIGKPGCHLCDDAREVVNRVLVDFPDVSVDEVSILDDDVLFERHVEEIPVVLIDGAVHTFWRVDENRLRAALTTAS
;
A
#
# COMPACT_ATOMS: atom_id res chain seq x y z
N MET A 1 -16.64 1.10 1.76
CA MET A 1 -15.47 1.23 2.63
C MET A 1 -14.34 0.54 1.91
N THR A 2 -13.46 1.32 1.30
CA THR A 2 -12.36 0.83 0.48
C THR A 2 -11.24 0.38 1.41
N ALA A 3 -10.67 -0.80 1.15
CA ALA A 3 -9.56 -1.34 1.94
C ALA A 3 -8.24 -1.13 1.21
N LEU A 4 -7.32 -0.38 1.81
CA LEU A 4 -5.96 -0.21 1.33
C LEU A 4 -5.03 -1.11 2.15
N THR A 5 -4.20 -1.92 1.48
CA THR A 5 -3.18 -2.73 2.16
C THR A 5 -1.80 -2.34 1.66
N LEU A 6 -0.90 -1.97 2.57
CA LEU A 6 0.51 -1.73 2.26
C LEU A 6 1.32 -2.95 2.71
N ILE A 7 1.79 -3.73 1.73
CA ILE A 7 2.64 -4.88 1.96
C ILE A 7 4.11 -4.43 1.87
N GLY A 8 4.87 -4.69 2.92
CA GLY A 8 6.25 -4.23 3.01
C GLY A 8 7.12 -5.05 3.97
N LYS A 9 8.24 -4.48 4.41
CA LYS A 9 9.05 -5.04 5.49
C LYS A 9 9.69 -3.94 6.34
N PRO A 10 9.95 -4.20 7.63
CA PRO A 10 10.72 -3.27 8.46
C PRO A 10 12.12 -3.04 7.88
N GLY A 11 12.63 -1.81 8.01
CA GLY A 11 13.96 -1.42 7.53
C GLY A 11 14.08 -1.28 6.01
N CYS A 12 12.96 -1.18 5.28
CA CYS A 12 12.97 -0.89 3.85
C CYS A 12 12.60 0.59 3.60
N HIS A 13 13.57 1.38 3.14
CA HIS A 13 13.37 2.80 2.85
C HIS A 13 12.21 3.08 1.90
N LEU A 14 12.02 2.26 0.86
CA LEU A 14 10.90 2.43 -0.06
C LEU A 14 9.54 2.20 0.63
N CYS A 15 9.46 1.27 1.59
CA CYS A 15 8.24 1.04 2.36
C CYS A 15 7.92 2.22 3.28
N ASP A 16 8.93 2.85 3.86
CA ASP A 16 8.75 4.04 4.69
C ASP A 16 8.25 5.23 3.84
N ASP A 17 8.86 5.46 2.69
CA ASP A 17 8.41 6.48 1.72
C ASP A 17 6.96 6.23 1.28
N ALA A 18 6.61 4.97 0.98
CA ALA A 18 5.26 4.58 0.60
C ALA A 18 4.25 4.85 1.72
N ARG A 19 4.59 4.52 2.98
CA ARG A 19 3.75 4.79 4.15
C ARG A 19 3.50 6.30 4.32
N GLU A 20 4.52 7.13 4.16
CA GLU A 20 4.36 8.58 4.23
C GLU A 20 3.42 9.13 3.14
N VAL A 21 3.50 8.59 1.92
CA VAL A 21 2.56 8.96 0.85
C VAL A 21 1.15 8.51 1.18
N VAL A 22 0.96 7.25 1.58
CA VAL A 22 -0.36 6.71 1.95
C VAL A 22 -0.99 7.54 3.08
N ASN A 23 -0.26 7.79 4.16
CA ASN A 23 -0.75 8.59 5.29
C ASN A 23 -1.17 10.00 4.87
N ARG A 24 -0.44 10.65 3.96
CA ARG A 24 -0.82 11.96 3.42
C ARG A 24 -2.10 11.92 2.60
N VAL A 25 -2.27 10.87 1.78
CA VAL A 25 -3.47 10.71 0.95
C VAL A 25 -4.70 10.44 1.82
N LEU A 26 -4.59 9.54 2.80
CA LEU A 26 -5.73 9.11 3.61
C LEU A 26 -6.38 10.22 4.44
N VAL A 27 -5.68 11.34 4.69
CA VAL A 27 -6.27 12.55 5.29
C VAL A 27 -7.52 13.01 4.54
N ASP A 28 -7.54 12.85 3.22
CA ASP A 28 -8.65 13.27 2.36
C ASP A 28 -9.67 12.15 2.09
N PHE A 29 -9.44 10.93 2.59
CA PHE A 29 -10.29 9.75 2.37
C PHE A 29 -10.62 9.05 3.70
N PRO A 30 -11.49 9.63 4.54
CA PRO A 30 -11.81 9.08 5.87
C PRO A 30 -12.53 7.73 5.84
N ASP A 31 -13.13 7.35 4.70
CA ASP A 31 -13.84 6.08 4.51
C ASP A 31 -12.92 4.94 4.00
N VAL A 32 -11.63 5.21 3.86
CA VAL A 32 -10.61 4.21 3.47
C VAL A 32 -9.91 3.69 4.73
N SER A 33 -9.96 2.37 4.93
CA SER A 33 -9.17 1.72 5.99
C SER A 33 -7.82 1.29 5.44
N VAL A 34 -6.74 1.53 6.19
CA VAL A 34 -5.39 1.05 5.85
C VAL A 34 -4.97 -0.10 6.76
N ASP A 35 -4.40 -1.13 6.15
CA ASP A 35 -3.72 -2.22 6.85
C ASP A 35 -2.27 -2.33 6.37
N GLU A 36 -1.34 -2.58 7.30
CA GLU A 36 0.07 -2.73 7.01
C GLU A 36 0.50 -4.15 7.34
N VAL A 37 0.99 -4.87 6.33
CA VAL A 37 1.36 -6.29 6.46
C VAL A 37 2.82 -6.47 6.08
N SER A 38 3.56 -7.22 6.89
CA SER A 38 4.93 -7.57 6.52
C SER A 38 4.98 -8.87 5.73
N ILE A 39 5.78 -8.88 4.66
CA ILE A 39 6.18 -10.13 4.00
C ILE A 39 6.98 -11.06 4.93
N LEU A 40 7.49 -10.57 6.07
CA LEU A 40 8.22 -11.39 7.04
C LEU A 40 7.30 -12.20 7.95
N ASP A 41 6.01 -11.86 8.01
CA ASP A 41 5.03 -12.50 8.87
C ASP A 41 4.23 -13.60 8.13
N ASP A 42 4.38 -13.72 6.81
CA ASP A 42 3.65 -14.67 5.96
C ASP A 42 4.53 -15.15 4.79
N ASP A 43 4.83 -16.45 4.77
CA ASP A 43 5.64 -17.09 3.73
C ASP A 43 5.04 -16.96 2.32
N VAL A 44 3.71 -16.92 2.20
CA VAL A 44 3.02 -16.74 0.92
C VAL A 44 3.21 -15.32 0.41
N LEU A 45 3.18 -14.32 1.29
CA LEU A 45 3.48 -12.93 0.91
C LEU A 45 4.96 -12.75 0.59
N PHE A 46 5.84 -13.42 1.32
CA PHE A 46 7.27 -13.44 1.02
C PHE A 46 7.53 -13.95 -0.38
N GLU A 47 7.08 -15.15 -0.72
CA GLU A 47 7.30 -15.75 -2.04
C GLU A 47 6.73 -14.91 -3.19
N ARG A 48 5.61 -14.21 -2.95
CA ARG A 48 4.93 -13.42 -3.99
C ARG A 48 5.52 -12.04 -4.19
N HIS A 49 5.92 -11.36 -3.13
CA HIS A 49 6.19 -9.91 -3.18
C HIS A 49 7.58 -9.50 -2.72
N VAL A 50 8.46 -10.43 -2.33
CA VAL A 50 9.83 -10.11 -1.87
C VAL A 50 10.63 -9.24 -2.83
N GLU A 51 10.41 -9.37 -4.15
CA GLU A 51 11.09 -8.56 -5.19
C GLU A 51 10.35 -7.26 -5.54
N GLU A 52 9.11 -7.09 -5.07
CA GLU A 52 8.18 -6.02 -5.47
C GLU A 52 7.87 -5.03 -4.35
N ILE A 53 8.18 -5.35 -3.09
CA ILE A 53 7.89 -4.46 -1.96
C ILE A 53 8.51 -3.05 -2.14
N PRO A 54 7.80 -1.98 -1.72
CA PRO A 54 6.43 -1.97 -1.18
C PRO A 54 5.37 -2.27 -2.25
N VAL A 55 4.32 -3.00 -1.89
CA VAL A 55 3.15 -3.24 -2.74
C VAL A 55 1.92 -2.61 -2.09
N VAL A 56 1.14 -1.85 -2.87
CA VAL A 56 -0.15 -1.30 -2.42
C VAL A 56 -1.27 -2.06 -3.09
N LEU A 57 -2.18 -2.59 -2.28
CA LEU A 57 -3.43 -3.17 -2.73
C LEU A 57 -4.57 -2.18 -2.43
N ILE A 58 -5.55 -2.14 -3.33
CA ILE A 58 -6.85 -1.48 -3.12
C ILE A 58 -7.92 -2.54 -3.34
N ASP A 59 -8.73 -2.79 -2.33
CA ASP A 59 -9.75 -3.85 -2.29
C ASP A 59 -9.20 -5.23 -2.70
N GLY A 60 -7.96 -5.52 -2.28
CA GLY A 60 -7.25 -6.76 -2.58
C GLY A 60 -6.63 -6.85 -3.97
N ALA A 61 -6.80 -5.84 -4.83
CA ALA A 61 -6.17 -5.77 -6.15
C ALA A 61 -4.88 -4.94 -6.11
N VAL A 62 -3.82 -5.43 -6.77
CA VAL A 62 -2.54 -4.69 -6.86
C VAL A 62 -2.75 -3.37 -7.60
N HIS A 63 -2.53 -2.26 -6.89
CA HIS A 63 -2.56 -0.94 -7.46
C HIS A 63 -1.17 -0.52 -7.97
N THR A 64 -0.14 -0.68 -7.13
CA THR A 64 1.23 -0.31 -7.48
C THR A 64 2.25 -1.06 -6.64
N PHE A 65 3.50 -1.07 -7.10
CA PHE A 65 4.63 -1.61 -6.37
C PHE A 65 5.89 -0.73 -6.60
N TRP A 66 6.91 -0.89 -5.74
CA TRP A 66 8.14 -0.07 -5.63
C TRP A 66 7.96 1.40 -5.23
N ARG A 67 7.31 2.21 -6.08
CA ARG A 67 7.18 3.66 -5.84
C ARG A 67 5.71 4.06 -5.86
N VAL A 68 5.22 4.49 -4.71
CA VAL A 68 3.86 5.02 -4.56
C VAL A 68 3.86 6.49 -4.98
N ASP A 69 3.10 6.80 -6.02
CA ASP A 69 2.85 8.18 -6.44
C ASP A 69 1.56 8.68 -5.80
N GLU A 70 1.64 9.84 -5.13
CA GLU A 70 0.54 10.42 -4.39
C GLU A 70 -0.68 10.71 -5.30
N ASN A 71 -0.45 11.27 -6.47
CA ASN A 71 -1.54 11.66 -7.38
C ASN A 71 -2.23 10.42 -7.98
N ARG A 72 -1.45 9.39 -8.33
CA ARG A 72 -2.01 8.12 -8.82
C ARG A 72 -2.83 7.41 -7.75
N LEU A 73 -2.35 7.40 -6.51
CA LEU A 73 -3.07 6.80 -5.39
C LEU A 73 -4.39 7.53 -5.13
N ARG A 74 -4.38 8.87 -5.10
CA ARG A 74 -5.58 9.71 -4.96
C ARG A 74 -6.62 9.43 -6.06
N ALA A 75 -6.16 9.35 -7.30
CA ALA A 75 -7.04 9.06 -8.45
C ALA A 75 -7.68 7.67 -8.35
N ALA A 76 -6.92 6.68 -7.89
CA ALA A 76 -7.42 5.33 -7.71
C ALA A 76 -8.46 5.25 -6.58
N LEU A 77 -8.18 5.86 -5.42
CA LEU A 77 -9.12 5.88 -4.29
C LEU A 77 -10.41 6.62 -4.64
N THR A 78 -10.34 7.74 -5.37
CA THR A 78 -11.53 8.46 -5.87
C THR A 78 -12.40 7.58 -6.78
N THR A 79 -11.79 6.67 -7.54
CA THR A 79 -12.50 5.78 -8.47
C THR A 79 -13.08 4.55 -7.76
N ALA A 80 -12.45 4.14 -6.65
CA ALA A 80 -12.88 3.01 -5.83
C ALA A 80 -13.95 3.37 -4.78
N SER A 81 -14.20 4.68 -4.58
CA SER A 81 -15.17 5.23 -3.61
C SER A 81 -16.58 5.37 -4.18
#